data_AF-M4BAA2-F1
#
_entry.id   AF-M4BAA2-F1
#
_cell.length_a   1.000
_cell.length_b   1.000
_cell.length_c   1.000
_cell.angle_alpha   90.00
_cell.angle_beta   90.00
_cell.angle_gamma   90.00
#
_symmetry.space_group_name_H-M   'P 1'
#
loop_
_entity.id
_entity.type
_entity.pdbx_description
1 polymer ?
#
loop_
_entity_poly.entity_id
_entity_poly.type
_entity_poly.pdbx_seq_one_letter_code
_entity_poly.pdbx_strand_id
1 'polypeptide(L)'
;MAEMYHWRTLKIFLSNDPVLRILKHKMIGTIQGPISAPVIASSTLDGINEIIQLLNEAGFIAGTFDAVELLDYEQDCVIHACQSLYEKLVPLTGICTSEDHAEATAENDHVGTTAAEGQ
;
A
#
# COMPACT_ATOMS: atom_id res chain seq x y z
N MET A 1 5.02 10.12 -15.81
CA MET A 1 4.90 11.49 -15.27
C MET A 1 3.87 11.62 -14.14
N ALA A 2 2.75 10.87 -14.15
CA ALA A 2 1.74 10.94 -13.09
C ALA A 2 2.25 10.47 -11.71
N GLU A 3 3.10 9.44 -11.67
CA GLU A 3 3.62 8.85 -10.44
C GLU A 3 4.37 9.86 -9.54
N MET A 4 5.22 10.71 -10.14
CA MET A 4 5.92 11.76 -9.39
C MET A 4 4.96 12.82 -8.82
N TYR A 5 3.86 13.11 -9.51
CA TYR A 5 2.84 14.03 -9.03
C TYR A 5 2.06 13.44 -7.84
N HIS A 6 1.67 12.17 -7.93
CA HIS A 6 1.03 11.45 -6.83
C HIS A 6 1.96 11.34 -5.61
N TRP A 7 3.23 11.00 -5.83
CA TRP A 7 4.24 10.93 -4.78
C TRP A 7 4.44 12.27 -4.07
N ARG A 8 4.54 13.38 -4.84
CA ARG A 8 4.64 14.73 -4.27
C ARG A 8 3.41 15.08 -3.45
N THR A 9 2.22 14.77 -3.96
CA THR A 9 0.94 15.04 -3.27
C THR A 9 0.83 14.25 -1.97
N LEU A 10 1.21 12.97 -2.00
CA LEU A 10 1.28 12.13 -0.79
C LEU A 10 2.24 12.74 0.24
N LYS A 11 3.45 13.12 -0.18
CA LYS A 11 4.47 13.67 0.72
C LYS A 11 4.03 14.99 1.37
N ILE A 12 3.35 15.84 0.60
CA ILE A 12 2.75 17.08 1.10
C ILE A 12 1.67 16.74 2.14
N PHE A 13 0.77 15.81 1.83
CA PHE A 13 -0.31 15.42 2.73
C PHE A 13 0.21 14.87 4.06
N LEU A 14 1.16 13.92 3.98
CA LEU A 14 1.86 13.35 5.14
C LEU A 14 2.54 14.40 6.03
N SER A 15 2.94 15.55 5.47
CA SER A 15 3.59 16.63 6.22
C SER A 15 2.61 17.71 6.71
N ASN A 16 1.51 17.91 5.98
CA ASN A 16 0.53 18.96 6.24
C ASN A 16 -0.57 18.51 7.21
N ASP A 17 -0.96 17.24 7.14
CA ASP A 17 -2.00 16.68 7.98
C ASP A 17 -1.53 16.58 9.44
N PRO A 18 -2.30 17.10 10.41
CA PRO A 18 -1.90 17.13 11.80
C PRO A 18 -1.83 15.72 12.42
N VAL A 19 -2.77 14.84 12.09
CA VAL A 19 -2.82 13.46 12.59
C VAL A 19 -1.57 12.72 12.11
N LEU A 20 -1.26 12.81 10.82
CA LEU A 20 -0.08 12.16 10.24
C LEU A 20 1.25 12.73 10.73
N ARG A 21 1.29 14.02 11.08
CA ARG A 21 2.49 14.65 11.64
C ARG A 21 2.84 14.08 13.02
N ILE A 22 1.84 13.81 13.86
CA ILE A 22 2.03 13.26 15.20
C ILE A 22 2.62 11.85 15.12
N LEU A 23 2.15 11.04 14.17
CA LEU A 23 2.66 9.69 13.89
C LEU A 23 4.17 9.66 13.53
N LYS A 24 4.77 10.81 13.17
CA LYS A 24 6.19 10.94 12.77
C LYS A 24 6.63 9.80 11.85
N HIS A 25 5.82 9.53 10.82
CA HIS A 25 6.07 8.45 9.89
C HIS A 25 7.44 8.61 9.22
N LYS A 26 8.02 7.47 8.86
CA LYS A 26 9.28 7.39 8.14
C LYS A 26 9.12 6.38 7.01
N MET A 27 9.43 6.81 5.81
CA MET A 27 9.53 5.92 4.66
C MET A 27 10.79 5.05 4.82
N ILE A 28 10.63 3.73 4.74
CA ILE A 28 11.74 2.77 4.91
C ILE A 28 12.25 2.23 3.57
N GLY A 29 11.45 2.34 2.51
CA GLY A 29 11.76 1.90 1.15
C GLY A 29 10.75 2.49 0.17
N THR A 30 10.61 1.91 -1.02
CA THR A 30 9.59 2.29 -2.00
C THR A 30 8.18 1.91 -1.53
N ILE A 31 7.13 2.51 -2.09
CA ILE A 31 5.76 1.99 -1.87
C ILE A 31 5.70 0.57 -2.43
N GLN A 32 5.26 -0.37 -1.59
CA GLN A 32 5.24 -1.79 -1.91
C GLN A 32 3.82 -2.32 -1.74
N GLY A 33 3.31 -3.04 -2.74
CA GLY A 33 2.13 -3.89 -2.58
C GLY A 33 0.76 -3.21 -2.60
N PRO A 34 -0.31 -4.02 -2.58
CA PRO A 34 -1.68 -3.54 -2.45
C PRO A 34 -1.94 -3.05 -1.03
N ILE A 35 -2.57 -1.90 -0.91
CA ILE A 35 -3.09 -1.38 0.37
C ILE A 35 -4.52 -1.83 0.56
N SER A 36 -4.90 -2.11 1.79
CA SER A 36 -6.27 -2.46 2.14
C SER A 36 -7.15 -1.21 2.24
N ALA A 37 -8.43 -1.33 1.88
CA ALA A 37 -9.35 -0.22 2.05
C ALA A 37 -9.60 0.03 3.55
N PRO A 38 -9.55 1.30 4.01
CA PRO A 38 -9.76 1.59 5.42
C PRO A 38 -11.18 1.21 5.84
N VAL A 39 -11.29 0.46 6.92
CA VAL A 39 -12.56 0.11 7.55
C VAL A 39 -13.14 1.36 8.19
N ILE A 40 -14.47 1.50 8.13
CA ILE A 40 -15.16 2.61 8.78
C ILE A 40 -14.91 2.50 10.28
N ALA A 41 -14.03 3.38 10.79
CA ALA A 41 -13.63 3.33 12.17
C ALA A 41 -14.78 3.71 13.09
N SER A 42 -15.13 2.79 13.99
CA SER A 42 -16.16 3.02 15.01
C SER A 42 -15.64 3.84 16.20
N SER A 43 -14.33 4.00 16.32
CA SER A 43 -13.65 4.76 17.37
C SER A 43 -12.39 5.43 16.83
N THR A 44 -11.94 6.51 17.47
CA THR A 44 -10.69 7.22 17.11
C THR A 44 -9.49 6.27 17.04
N LEU A 45 -9.35 5.35 18.00
CA LEU A 45 -8.23 4.40 18.04
C LEU A 45 -8.24 3.43 16.85
N ASP A 46 -9.44 3.01 16.43
CA ASP A 46 -9.62 2.15 15.26
C ASP A 46 -9.15 2.87 13.99
N GLY A 47 -9.51 4.16 13.85
CA GLY A 47 -9.03 4.99 12.73
C GLY A 47 -7.52 5.21 12.75
N ILE A 48 -6.92 5.38 13.93
CA ILE A 48 -5.46 5.46 14.08
C ILE A 48 -4.80 4.14 13.67
N ASN A 49 -5.37 3.02 14.09
CA ASN A 49 -4.84 1.69 13.74
C ASN A 49 -4.89 1.45 12.23
N GLU A 50 -5.98 1.87 11.58
CA GLU A 50 -6.11 1.82 10.11
C GLU A 50 -5.05 2.71 9.42
N ILE A 51 -4.80 3.93 9.93
CA ILE A 51 -3.72 4.79 9.40
C ILE A 51 -2.35 4.09 9.51
N ILE A 52 -2.04 3.48 10.65
CA ILE A 52 -0.78 2.77 10.87
C ILE A 52 -0.68 1.56 9.93
N GLN A 53 -1.78 0.82 9.75
CA GLN A 53 -1.84 -0.32 8.84
C GLN A 53 -1.55 0.10 7.40
N LEU A 54 -2.23 1.14 6.91
CA LEU A 54 -2.02 1.71 5.57
C LEU A 54 -0.57 2.16 5.35
N LEU A 55 0.01 2.83 6.35
CA LEU A 55 1.41 3.24 6.30
C LEU A 55 2.33 2.02 6.18
N ASN A 56 2.12 0.99 7.00
CA ASN A 56 2.92 -0.23 7.00
C ASN A 56 2.80 -1.00 5.68
N GLU A 57 1.59 -1.16 5.15
CA GLU A 57 1.35 -1.75 3.83
C GLU A 57 2.09 -0.97 2.75
N ALA A 58 2.00 0.36 2.76
CA ALA A 58 2.69 1.22 1.80
C ALA A 58 4.22 1.37 2.03
N GLY A 59 4.84 0.63 2.95
CA GLY A 59 6.29 0.69 3.19
C GLY A 59 6.75 1.90 4.03
N PHE A 60 5.86 2.45 4.85
CA PHE A 60 6.15 3.45 5.87
C PHE A 60 6.06 2.84 7.27
N ILE A 61 6.85 3.34 8.21
CA ILE A 61 6.75 3.00 9.63
C ILE A 61 6.36 4.23 10.44
N ALA A 62 5.41 4.07 11.36
CA ALA A 62 5.14 5.09 12.37
C ALA A 62 6.37 5.24 13.29
N GLY A 63 6.74 6.49 13.57
CA GLY A 63 7.84 6.81 14.49
C GLY A 63 7.38 6.82 15.94
N THR A 64 8.16 7.47 16.80
CA THR A 64 7.75 7.73 18.18
C THR A 64 6.72 8.85 18.20
N PHE A 65 5.45 8.49 18.41
CA PHE A 65 4.33 9.41 18.47
C PHE A 65 3.70 9.47 19.86
N ASP A 66 3.02 10.59 20.14
CA ASP A 66 2.27 10.75 21.38
C ASP A 66 0.83 10.26 21.15
N ALA A 67 0.52 9.08 21.70
CA ALA A 67 -0.80 8.49 21.55
C ALA A 67 -1.88 9.30 22.27
N VAL A 68 -1.54 10.03 23.34
CA VAL A 68 -2.52 10.85 24.08
C VAL A 68 -2.94 12.02 23.21
N GLU A 69 -1.98 12.72 22.59
CA GLU A 69 -2.27 13.81 21.66
C GLU A 69 -3.08 13.31 20.45
N LEU A 70 -2.77 12.12 19.93
CA LEU A 70 -3.47 11.54 18.78
C LEU A 70 -4.91 11.09 19.10
N LEU A 71 -5.14 10.58 20.31
CA LEU A 71 -6.47 10.17 20.77
C LEU A 71 -7.35 11.35 21.18
N ASP A 72 -6.76 12.52 21.45
CA ASP A 72 -7.49 13.78 21.72
C ASP A 72 -8.09 14.39 20.43
N TYR A 73 -7.63 13.95 19.25
CA TYR A 73 -8.22 14.38 17.98
C TYR A 73 -9.64 13.83 17.79
N GLU A 74 -10.44 14.64 17.11
CA GLU A 74 -11.81 14.28 16.76
C GLU A 74 -11.82 13.03 15.85
N GLN A 75 -12.71 12.08 16.16
CA GLN A 75 -12.84 10.84 15.39
C GLN A 75 -13.03 11.10 13.89
N ASP A 76 -13.85 12.10 13.54
CA ASP A 76 -14.13 12.46 12.15
C ASP A 76 -12.85 12.94 11.43
N CYS A 77 -12.00 13.71 12.11
CA CYS A 77 -10.70 14.15 11.59
C CYS A 77 -9.76 12.96 11.32
N VAL A 78 -9.72 11.98 12.23
CA VAL A 78 -8.90 10.77 12.06
C VAL A 78 -9.41 9.92 10.91
N ILE A 79 -10.73 9.71 10.81
CA ILE A 79 -11.34 8.96 9.71
C ILE A 79 -11.08 9.65 8.37
N HIS A 80 -11.27 10.96 8.31
CA HIS A 80 -11.01 11.75 7.11
C HIS A 80 -9.54 11.68 6.69
N ALA A 81 -8.60 11.75 7.65
CA ALA A 81 -7.18 11.59 7.38
C ALA A 81 -6.86 10.19 6.85
N CYS A 82 -7.47 9.16 7.41
CA CYS A 82 -7.33 7.76 6.97
C CYS A 82 -7.82 7.56 5.53
N GLN A 83 -9.02 8.04 5.20
CA GLN A 83 -9.57 7.97 3.85
C GLN A 83 -8.72 8.76 2.84
N SER A 84 -8.36 9.99 3.19
CA SER A 84 -7.51 10.85 2.36
C SER A 84 -6.12 10.24 2.13
N LEU A 85 -5.58 9.50 3.11
CA LEU A 85 -4.32 8.77 2.97
C LEU A 85 -4.47 7.63 1.97
N TYR A 86 -5.50 6.79 2.13
CA TYR A 86 -5.80 5.69 1.21
C TYR A 86 -5.95 6.20 -0.23
N GLU A 87 -6.76 7.22 -0.47
CA GLU A 87 -6.96 7.78 -1.82
C GLU A 87 -5.67 8.27 -2.50
N LYS A 88 -4.69 8.74 -1.71
CA LYS A 88 -3.38 9.15 -2.23
C LYS A 88 -2.44 7.98 -2.46
N LEU A 89 -2.58 6.90 -1.70
CA LEU A 89 -1.79 5.68 -1.83
C LEU A 89 -2.31 4.76 -2.95
N VAL A 90 -3.62 4.73 -3.23
CA VAL A 90 -4.23 3.93 -4.31
C VAL A 90 -3.51 4.08 -5.66
N PRO A 91 -3.30 5.31 -6.20
CA PRO A 91 -2.64 5.47 -7.49
C PRO A 91 -1.14 5.13 -7.46
N LEU A 92 -0.54 4.98 -6.27
CA LEU A 92 0.87 4.64 -6.07
C LEU A 92 1.09 3.13 -5.87
N THR A 93 0.07 2.41 -5.39
CA THR A 93 0.11 0.96 -5.10
C THR A 93 -0.35 0.13 -6.30
N GLY A 94 -1.26 0.66 -7.12
CA GLY A 94 -1.72 0.01 -8.37
C GLY A 94 -0.67 -0.06 -9.49
N ILE A 95 0.46 0.62 -9.34
CA ILE A 95 1.56 0.61 -10.33
C ILE A 95 2.38 -0.67 -10.25
N CYS A 96 2.22 -1.46 -9.18
CA CYS A 96 2.77 -2.81 -9.07
C CYS A 96 1.85 -3.86 -9.72
N THR A 97 1.32 -3.57 -10.90
CA THR A 97 0.78 -4.62 -11.76
C THR A 97 1.53 -4.68 -13.09
N SER A 98 2.39 -5.70 -13.16
CA SER A 98 2.69 -6.52 -14.34
C SER A 98 3.53 -5.93 -15.48
N GLU A 99 4.86 -5.95 -15.29
CA GLU A 99 5.85 -6.45 -16.25
C GLU A 99 6.98 -7.05 -15.37
N ASP A 100 7.47 -8.29 -15.47
CA ASP A 100 7.27 -9.47 -16.30
C ASP A 100 7.92 -10.62 -15.50
N HIS A 101 7.26 -11.77 -15.35
CA HIS A 101 7.93 -13.10 -15.38
C HIS A 101 6.87 -14.21 -15.38
N ALA A 102 6.25 -14.43 -16.54
CA ALA A 102 5.72 -15.74 -16.90
C ALA A 102 6.37 -16.18 -18.22
N GLU A 103 7.71 -16.14 -18.28
CA GLU A 103 8.46 -16.84 -19.32
C GLU A 103 9.53 -17.72 -18.68
N ALA A 104 9.17 -18.98 -18.43
CA ALA A 104 10.07 -20.13 -18.48
C ALA A 104 9.26 -21.44 -18.54
N THR A 105 8.93 -21.82 -19.77
CA THR A 105 9.04 -23.19 -20.33
C THR A 105 8.69 -24.40 -19.48
N ALA A 106 7.64 -25.12 -19.92
CA ALA A 106 7.65 -26.58 -19.93
C ALA A 106 7.07 -27.06 -21.27
N GLU A 107 7.95 -27.12 -22.26
CA GLU A 107 7.83 -27.98 -23.43
C GLU A 107 7.64 -29.42 -22.95
N ASN A 108 6.43 -29.97 -23.08
CA ASN A 108 6.23 -31.40 -23.05
C ASN A 108 5.10 -31.81 -24.00
N ASP A 109 5.44 -31.92 -25.28
CA ASP A 109 4.81 -32.90 -26.15
C ASP A 109 5.94 -33.69 -26.85
N HIS A 110 6.62 -34.51 -26.07
CA HIS A 110 7.31 -35.68 -26.62
C HIS A 110 6.37 -36.88 -26.46
N VAL A 111 5.50 -37.11 -27.44
CA VAL A 111 5.00 -38.47 -27.68
C VAL A 111 5.60 -38.98 -28.97
N GLY A 112 6.80 -39.54 -28.83
CA GLY A 112 7.36 -40.45 -29.82
C GLY A 112 6.41 -41.64 -29.98
N THR A 113 5.57 -41.60 -31.00
CA THR A 113 4.94 -42.82 -31.52
C THR A 113 5.99 -43.57 -32.32
N THR A 114 6.56 -44.58 -31.68
CA THR A 114 7.33 -45.65 -32.30
C THR A 114 6.38 -46.76 -32.71
N ALA A 115 6.18 -46.95 -34.01
CA ALA A 115 5.66 -48.14 -34.69
C ALA A 115 5.72 -47.85 -36.21
N ALA A 116 6.16 -48.71 -37.13
CA ALA A 116 6.48 -50.11 -37.08
C ALA A 116 7.48 -50.46 -38.20
N GLU A 117 8.12 -51.60 -37.98
CA GLU A 117 9.09 -52.30 -38.80
C GLU A 117 8.50 -52.82 -40.13
N GLY A 118 9.38 -52.93 -41.13
CA GLY A 118 9.46 -54.09 -42.03
C GLY A 118 8.42 -54.22 -43.15
N GLN A 119 8.85 -53.97 -44.39
CA GLN A 119 9.17 -55.01 -45.38
C GLN A 119 9.69 -54.38 -46.69
#